data_AF-A0AAD3FZW7-F1
#
_entry.id   AF-A0AAD3FZW7-F1
#
_cell.length_a   1.000
_cell.length_b   1.000
_cell.length_c   1.000
_cell.angle_alpha   90.00
_cell.angle_beta   90.00
_cell.angle_gamma   90.00
#
_symmetry.space_group_name_H-M   'P 1'
#
loop_
_entity.id
_entity.type
_entity.pdbx_description
1 polymer ?
#
loop_
_entity_poly.entity_id
_entity_poly.type
_entity_poly.pdbx_seq_one_letter_code
_entity_poly.pdbx_strand_id
1 'polypeptide(L)'
;MRSFSVAAFAAALVLVGPAGAAAAAPKDYCADLKGANTGQTCQIQMADPGYNVDISFPANYPDEQPVADFISKQRDDFLNAAKSSAPRDQPYQLTITSAKYGSAIPPRGTEAVVLKVVQNTGAGPHTTYKSFNWDQAYRKEIVWTAAADDKKNTPLWRVDDPLATVAPIVQSELQKQTAPPATPNQPAPPANQPASPTPTAPPVTVASAAAYDPANYQSFAITNDGVIFFFDQGRLLPDSAGAPQVLVPRSAIDPMLA
;
A
#
# COMPACT_ATOMS: atom_id res chain seq x y z
N MET A 1 83.57 -14.91 43.24
CA MET A 1 83.33 -13.68 42.46
C MET A 1 82.11 -13.92 41.59
N ARG A 2 81.17 -12.97 41.60
CA ARG A 2 79.84 -13.04 40.99
C ARG A 2 79.95 -12.86 39.47
N SER A 3 79.22 -13.66 38.71
CA SER A 3 78.85 -13.34 37.33
C SER A 3 77.60 -14.13 36.95
N PHE A 4 76.52 -13.37 36.73
CA PHE A 4 75.20 -13.81 36.30
C PHE A 4 75.20 -14.15 34.80
N SER A 5 74.35 -15.09 34.37
CA SER A 5 73.95 -15.21 32.96
C SER A 5 72.48 -15.61 32.88
N VAL A 6 71.80 -14.93 31.96
CA VAL A 6 70.38 -14.57 31.95
C VAL A 6 69.50 -15.73 31.47
N ALA A 7 68.39 -15.98 32.17
CA ALA A 7 67.30 -16.83 31.70
C ALA A 7 66.42 -16.04 30.71
N ALA A 8 66.36 -16.48 29.46
CA ALA A 8 65.47 -15.92 28.45
C ALA A 8 64.04 -16.44 28.66
N PHE A 9 63.15 -15.60 29.17
CA PHE A 9 61.71 -15.86 29.18
C PHE A 9 61.11 -15.44 27.83
N ALA A 10 60.63 -16.42 27.05
CA ALA A 10 59.81 -16.15 25.88
C ALA A 10 58.38 -15.86 26.33
N ALA A 11 57.98 -14.59 26.31
CA ALA A 11 56.60 -14.19 26.56
C ALA A 11 55.78 -14.37 25.27
N ALA A 12 54.91 -15.38 25.24
CA ALA A 12 53.91 -15.53 24.18
C ALA A 12 52.79 -14.50 24.40
N LEU A 13 52.81 -13.42 23.62
CA LEU A 13 51.72 -12.45 23.54
C LEU A 13 50.55 -13.07 22.76
N VAL A 14 49.50 -13.49 23.46
CA VAL A 14 48.20 -13.79 22.84
C VAL A 14 47.56 -12.45 22.49
N LEU A 15 47.63 -12.07 21.22
CA LEU A 15 46.88 -10.93 20.67
C LEU A 15 45.39 -11.31 20.64
N VAL A 16 44.65 -10.94 21.69
CA VAL A 16 43.19 -10.92 21.67
C VAL A 16 42.78 -9.68 20.88
N GLY A 17 42.56 -9.85 19.58
CA GLY A 17 41.94 -8.82 18.75
C GLY A 17 40.46 -8.63 19.13
N PRO A 18 39.90 -7.41 19.01
CA PRO A 18 38.49 -7.21 19.26
C PRO A 18 37.70 -8.00 18.22
N ALA A 19 36.75 -8.81 18.68
CA ALA A 19 35.75 -9.42 17.81
C ALA A 19 35.05 -8.27 17.06
N GLY A 20 35.30 -8.16 15.76
CA GLY A 20 34.49 -7.30 14.91
C GLY A 20 33.04 -7.75 15.10
N ALA A 21 32.17 -6.83 15.55
CA ALA A 21 30.75 -7.09 15.58
C ALA A 21 30.35 -7.52 14.17
N ALA A 22 30.02 -8.79 13.99
CA ALA A 22 29.42 -9.26 12.76
C ALA A 22 28.12 -8.46 12.62
N ALA A 23 28.10 -7.52 11.67
CA ALA A 23 26.86 -6.86 11.29
C ALA A 23 25.87 -7.98 10.92
N ALA A 24 24.70 -7.99 11.54
CA ALA A 24 23.65 -8.93 11.18
C ALA A 24 23.43 -8.82 9.67
N ALA A 25 23.38 -9.96 8.98
CA ALA A 25 23.01 -9.97 7.58
C ALA A 25 21.65 -9.27 7.42
N PRO A 26 21.42 -8.52 6.32
CA PRO A 26 20.11 -7.92 6.04
C PRO A 26 19.02 -8.98 6.17
N LYS A 27 17.96 -8.68 6.91
CA LYS A 27 16.86 -9.62 7.14
C LYS A 27 16.15 -9.89 5.81
N ASP A 28 16.10 -11.15 5.41
CA ASP A 28 15.39 -11.56 4.20
C ASP A 28 13.93 -11.86 4.53
N TYR A 29 13.09 -10.82 4.47
CA TYR A 29 11.66 -10.94 4.73
C TYR A 29 10.95 -11.85 3.71
N CYS A 30 11.46 -11.93 2.47
CA CYS A 30 10.88 -12.81 1.47
C CYS A 30 11.06 -14.28 1.85
N ALA A 31 12.28 -14.66 2.24
CA ALA A 31 12.59 -16.01 2.69
C ALA A 31 11.82 -16.37 3.98
N ASP A 32 11.68 -15.43 4.92
CA ASP A 32 10.89 -15.61 6.14
C ASP A 32 9.42 -15.90 5.84
N LEU A 33 8.86 -15.22 4.83
CA LEU A 33 7.50 -15.43 4.34
C LEU A 33 7.34 -16.67 3.43
N LYS A 34 8.41 -17.45 3.25
CA LYS A 34 8.46 -18.61 2.33
C LYS A 34 8.19 -18.24 0.87
N GLY A 35 8.53 -17.01 0.50
CA GLY A 35 8.49 -16.55 -0.88
C GLY A 35 9.76 -16.88 -1.66
N ALA A 36 9.70 -16.65 -2.96
CA ALA A 36 10.82 -16.71 -3.89
C ALA A 36 11.08 -15.33 -4.47
N ASN A 37 12.35 -14.89 -4.45
CA ASN A 37 12.75 -13.65 -5.08
C ASN A 37 12.79 -13.82 -6.61
N THR A 38 12.01 -13.01 -7.31
CA THR A 38 11.96 -12.91 -8.77
C THR A 38 12.39 -11.51 -9.17
N GLY A 39 13.69 -11.32 -9.38
CA GLY A 39 14.27 -10.00 -9.63
C GLY A 39 14.21 -9.10 -8.39
N GLN A 40 13.44 -8.01 -8.46
CA GLN A 40 13.22 -7.07 -7.35
C GLN A 40 11.91 -7.30 -6.60
N THR A 41 11.22 -8.41 -6.87
CA THR A 41 9.91 -8.72 -6.30
C THR A 41 9.98 -10.05 -5.56
N CYS A 42 9.44 -10.09 -4.35
CA CYS A 42 9.17 -11.33 -3.66
C CYS A 42 7.81 -11.89 -4.11
N GLN A 43 7.77 -13.16 -4.49
CA GLN A 43 6.55 -13.88 -4.84
C GLN A 43 6.26 -14.99 -3.84
N ILE A 44 5.04 -15.07 -3.35
CA ILE A 44 4.57 -16.16 -2.50
C ILE A 44 3.39 -16.81 -3.21
N GLN A 45 3.53 -18.09 -3.53
CA GLN A 45 2.48 -18.88 -4.18
C GLN A 45 2.18 -20.12 -3.34
N MET A 46 0.90 -20.36 -3.06
CA MET A 46 0.42 -21.58 -2.40
C MET A 46 -0.85 -22.03 -3.09
N ALA A 47 -0.88 -23.29 -3.51
CA ALA A 47 -2.03 -23.87 -4.17
C ALA A 47 -2.42 -25.19 -3.48
N ASP A 48 -3.68 -25.25 -3.06
CA ASP A 48 -4.32 -26.41 -2.47
C ASP A 48 -5.72 -26.56 -3.10
N PRO A 49 -6.37 -27.74 -3.07
CA PRO A 49 -7.71 -27.92 -3.64
C PRO A 49 -8.76 -26.95 -3.08
N GLY A 50 -8.60 -26.51 -1.83
CA GLY A 50 -9.51 -25.59 -1.16
C GLY A 50 -9.17 -24.12 -1.36
N TYR A 51 -7.93 -23.74 -1.71
CA TYR A 51 -7.53 -22.34 -1.82
C TYR A 51 -6.32 -22.11 -2.74
N ASN A 52 -6.22 -20.89 -3.26
CA ASN A 52 -5.08 -20.37 -3.98
C ASN A 52 -4.63 -19.03 -3.37
N VAL A 53 -3.33 -18.89 -3.15
CA VAL A 53 -2.70 -17.66 -2.66
C VAL A 53 -1.61 -17.25 -3.64
N ASP A 54 -1.70 -16.01 -4.13
CA ASP A 54 -0.69 -15.39 -4.99
C ASP A 54 -0.38 -13.99 -4.47
N ILE A 55 0.83 -13.77 -3.98
CA ILE A 55 1.24 -12.52 -3.34
C ILE A 55 2.53 -12.05 -4.00
N SER A 56 2.56 -10.77 -4.38
CA SER A 56 3.74 -10.11 -4.94
C SER A 56 3.98 -8.74 -4.31
N PHE A 57 5.18 -8.54 -3.77
CA PHE A 57 5.60 -7.28 -3.15
C PHE A 57 7.06 -6.97 -3.45
N PRO A 58 7.48 -5.69 -3.49
CA PRO A 58 8.86 -5.34 -3.77
C PRO A 58 9.77 -5.77 -2.61
N ALA A 59 10.90 -6.39 -2.94
CA ALA A 59 11.95 -6.80 -2.00
C ALA A 59 13.05 -5.72 -1.86
N ASN A 60 12.70 -4.46 -2.15
CA ASN A 60 13.63 -3.34 -2.17
C ASN A 60 13.05 -2.07 -1.54
N TYR A 61 11.91 -2.19 -0.85
CA TYR A 61 11.28 -1.06 -0.18
C TYR A 61 12.13 -0.65 1.04
N PRO A 62 12.32 0.64 1.36
CA PRO A 62 13.23 1.05 2.44
C PRO A 62 12.87 0.51 3.83
N ASP A 63 11.58 0.34 4.11
CA ASP A 63 11.07 -0.16 5.39
C ASP A 63 10.24 -1.43 5.16
N GLU A 64 10.92 -2.55 4.87
CA GLU A 64 10.26 -3.79 4.47
C GLU A 64 9.47 -4.47 5.59
N GLN A 65 9.80 -4.19 6.85
CA GLN A 65 9.21 -4.91 7.99
C GLN A 65 7.69 -4.75 8.06
N PRO A 66 7.11 -3.54 8.03
CA PRO A 66 5.65 -3.38 8.09
C PRO A 66 4.94 -3.99 6.89
N VAL A 67 5.58 -4.00 5.72
CA VAL A 67 5.05 -4.66 4.51
C VAL A 67 4.97 -6.17 4.73
N ALA A 68 6.06 -6.76 5.21
CA ALA A 68 6.15 -8.19 5.48
C ALA A 68 5.19 -8.63 6.59
N ASP A 69 5.08 -7.85 7.68
CA ASP A 69 4.17 -8.11 8.79
C ASP A 69 2.70 -8.08 8.35
N PHE A 70 2.32 -7.09 7.53
CA PHE A 70 0.97 -7.03 6.94
C PHE A 70 0.69 -8.23 6.05
N ILE A 71 1.63 -8.60 5.17
CA ILE A 71 1.47 -9.73 4.26
C ILE A 71 1.35 -11.05 5.02
N SER A 72 2.19 -11.27 6.05
CA SER A 72 2.08 -12.45 6.91
C SER A 72 0.71 -12.53 7.52
N LYS A 73 0.27 -11.43 8.16
CA LYS A 73 -1.02 -11.37 8.84
C LYS A 73 -2.19 -11.64 7.88
N GLN A 74 -2.21 -10.96 6.74
CA GLN A 74 -3.29 -11.09 5.74
C GLN A 74 -3.37 -12.51 5.17
N ARG A 75 -2.21 -13.11 4.87
CA ARG A 75 -2.12 -14.51 4.43
C ARG A 75 -2.65 -15.46 5.49
N ASP A 76 -2.20 -15.31 6.72
CA ASP A 76 -2.53 -16.24 7.81
C ASP A 76 -4.02 -16.14 8.18
N ASP A 77 -4.57 -14.91 8.24
CA ASP A 77 -6.01 -14.69 8.45
C ASP A 77 -6.84 -15.33 7.33
N PHE A 78 -6.42 -15.17 6.06
CA PHE A 78 -7.08 -15.82 4.93
C PHE A 78 -7.02 -17.34 5.01
N LEU A 79 -5.85 -17.92 5.29
CA LEU A 79 -5.68 -19.37 5.39
C LEU A 79 -6.51 -19.95 6.53
N ASN A 80 -6.58 -19.27 7.67
CA ASN A 80 -7.41 -19.68 8.80
C ASN A 80 -8.89 -19.66 8.44
N ALA A 81 -9.35 -18.62 7.74
CA ALA A 81 -10.73 -18.54 7.25
C ALA A 81 -11.02 -19.63 6.20
N ALA A 82 -10.14 -19.83 5.22
CA ALA A 82 -10.33 -20.83 4.17
C ALA A 82 -10.39 -22.27 4.72
N LYS A 83 -9.51 -22.61 5.67
CA LYS A 83 -9.46 -23.94 6.31
C LYS A 83 -10.64 -24.24 7.23
N SER A 84 -11.27 -23.21 7.80
CA SER A 84 -12.44 -23.34 8.68
C SER A 84 -13.78 -23.23 7.96
N SER A 85 -13.75 -22.86 6.67
CA SER A 85 -14.96 -22.68 5.88
C SER A 85 -15.44 -23.99 5.22
N ALA A 86 -16.70 -23.99 4.79
CA ALA A 86 -17.29 -25.14 4.11
C ALA A 86 -16.61 -25.43 2.75
N PRO A 87 -16.50 -26.70 2.34
CA PRO A 87 -16.06 -27.07 1.00
C PRO A 87 -16.93 -26.41 -0.08
N ARG A 88 -16.31 -26.06 -1.21
CA ARG A 88 -16.96 -25.36 -2.32
C ARG A 88 -16.31 -25.70 -3.64
N ASP A 89 -17.05 -25.53 -4.73
CA ASP A 89 -16.58 -25.89 -6.09
C ASP A 89 -15.44 -24.99 -6.60
N GLN A 90 -15.44 -23.70 -6.23
CA GLN A 90 -14.34 -22.78 -6.55
C GLN A 90 -13.43 -22.58 -5.33
N PRO A 91 -12.09 -22.68 -5.45
CA PRO A 91 -11.18 -22.50 -4.32
C PRO A 91 -11.24 -21.08 -3.76
N TYR A 92 -11.03 -20.91 -2.45
CA TYR A 92 -10.77 -19.61 -1.80
C TYR A 92 -9.58 -18.94 -2.47
N GLN A 93 -9.66 -17.64 -2.74
CA GLN A 93 -8.56 -16.94 -3.42
C GLN A 93 -8.11 -15.72 -2.63
N LEU A 94 -6.80 -15.57 -2.49
CA LEU A 94 -6.15 -14.36 -2.05
C LEU A 94 -5.10 -13.95 -3.09
N THR A 95 -5.26 -12.77 -3.66
CA THR A 95 -4.28 -12.17 -4.54
C THR A 95 -3.83 -10.85 -3.96
N ILE A 96 -2.52 -10.66 -3.77
CA ILE A 96 -1.94 -9.39 -3.36
C ILE A 96 -0.96 -8.95 -4.44
N THR A 97 -1.21 -7.79 -5.04
CA THR A 97 -0.30 -7.16 -6.00
C THR A 97 0.20 -5.84 -5.47
N SER A 98 1.41 -5.45 -5.86
CA SER A 98 2.03 -4.20 -5.40
C SER A 98 2.27 -3.23 -6.55
N ALA A 99 2.18 -1.94 -6.24
CA ALA A 99 2.60 -0.85 -7.11
C ALA A 99 3.52 0.11 -6.33
N LYS A 100 4.62 0.52 -6.95
CA LYS A 100 5.58 1.48 -6.39
C LYS A 100 5.25 2.88 -6.89
N TYR A 101 5.36 3.85 -5.98
CA TYR A 101 5.17 5.27 -6.24
C TYR A 101 6.29 6.05 -5.56
N GLY A 102 6.48 7.30 -5.98
CA GLY A 102 7.43 8.18 -5.31
C GLY A 102 7.29 9.63 -5.76
N SER A 103 7.79 10.52 -4.92
CA SER A 103 7.92 11.94 -5.19
C SER A 103 9.36 12.36 -4.98
N ALA A 104 9.89 13.16 -5.91
CA ALA A 104 11.20 13.80 -5.77
C ALA A 104 11.08 15.32 -5.56
N ILE A 105 9.86 15.86 -5.53
CA ILE A 105 9.61 17.30 -5.36
C ILE A 105 9.85 17.68 -3.89
N PRO A 106 10.67 18.73 -3.61
CA PRO A 106 10.81 19.29 -2.26
C PRO A 106 9.46 19.59 -1.60
N PRO A 107 9.33 19.50 -0.26
CA PRO A 107 10.42 19.41 0.70
C PRO A 107 10.96 18.00 0.97
N ARG A 108 10.28 16.94 0.52
CA ARG A 108 10.64 15.55 0.89
C ARG A 108 10.64 14.60 -0.31
N GLY A 109 11.74 13.85 -0.44
CA GLY A 109 11.73 12.66 -1.28
C GLY A 109 10.90 11.57 -0.60
N THR A 110 9.96 10.96 -1.32
CA THR A 110 9.12 9.89 -0.78
C THR A 110 9.16 8.67 -1.67
N GLU A 111 9.04 7.50 -1.05
CA GLU A 111 8.82 6.23 -1.75
C GLU A 111 7.63 5.54 -1.10
N ALA A 112 6.72 5.02 -1.90
CA ALA A 112 5.52 4.37 -1.41
C ALA A 112 5.27 3.06 -2.12
N VAL A 113 4.71 2.11 -1.39
CA VAL A 113 4.22 0.83 -1.91
C VAL A 113 2.75 0.73 -1.57
N VAL A 114 1.92 0.51 -2.59
CA VAL A 114 0.49 0.25 -2.41
C VAL A 114 0.24 -1.20 -2.76
N LEU A 115 -0.30 -1.93 -1.80
CA LEU A 115 -0.77 -3.29 -1.96
C LEU A 115 -2.26 -3.25 -2.30
N LYS A 116 -2.64 -3.87 -3.41
CA LYS A 116 -4.01 -4.20 -3.76
C LYS A 116 -4.28 -5.65 -3.33
N VAL A 117 -5.20 -5.82 -2.41
CA VAL A 117 -5.60 -7.12 -1.87
C VAL A 117 -6.95 -7.49 -2.47
N VAL A 118 -6.99 -8.59 -3.21
CA VAL A 118 -8.22 -9.16 -3.77
C VAL A 118 -8.48 -10.48 -3.08
N GLN A 119 -9.59 -10.59 -2.36
CA GLN A 119 -9.97 -11.79 -1.62
C GLN A 119 -11.32 -12.30 -2.11
N ASN A 120 -11.44 -13.60 -2.40
CA ASN A 120 -12.70 -14.23 -2.76
C ASN A 120 -13.06 -15.34 -1.76
N THR A 121 -13.95 -15.00 -0.83
CA THR A 121 -14.50 -15.90 0.20
C THR A 121 -15.87 -16.49 -0.14
N GLY A 122 -16.39 -16.25 -1.34
CA GLY A 122 -17.60 -16.90 -1.87
C GLY A 122 -18.75 -15.94 -2.21
N ALA A 123 -18.67 -14.68 -1.79
CA ALA A 123 -19.60 -13.62 -2.18
C ALA A 123 -19.14 -12.87 -3.47
N GLY A 124 -18.12 -13.40 -4.15
CA GLY A 124 -17.38 -12.71 -5.21
C GLY A 124 -16.05 -12.14 -4.70
N PRO A 125 -15.23 -11.59 -5.61
CA PRO A 125 -13.98 -10.92 -5.25
C PRO A 125 -14.27 -9.60 -4.55
N HIS A 126 -13.61 -9.38 -3.41
CA HIS A 126 -13.61 -8.13 -2.68
C HIS A 126 -12.21 -7.52 -2.71
N THR A 127 -12.11 -6.23 -3.06
CA THR A 127 -10.83 -5.52 -3.19
C THR A 127 -10.64 -4.49 -2.09
N THR A 128 -9.51 -4.56 -1.40
CA THR A 128 -9.04 -3.55 -0.45
C THR A 128 -7.62 -3.09 -0.79
N TYR A 129 -7.21 -1.96 -0.23
CA TYR A 129 -5.88 -1.39 -0.40
C TYR A 129 -5.19 -1.19 0.93
N LYS A 130 -3.86 -1.36 0.93
CA LYS A 130 -2.98 -0.95 2.02
C LYS A 130 -1.77 -0.25 1.43
N SER A 131 -1.48 0.97 1.89
CA SER A 131 -0.26 1.68 1.51
C SER A 131 0.76 1.74 2.63
N PHE A 132 2.02 1.82 2.24
CA PHE A 132 3.15 2.15 3.09
C PHE A 132 3.87 3.31 2.41
N ASN A 133 4.07 4.41 3.13
CA ASN A 133 4.70 5.60 2.60
C ASN A 133 5.94 5.90 3.43
N TRP A 134 7.09 6.04 2.78
CA TRP A 134 8.36 6.26 3.43
C TRP A 134 8.92 7.64 3.10
N ASP A 135 9.27 8.37 4.15
CA ASP A 135 10.00 9.63 4.06
C ASP A 135 11.50 9.33 3.94
N GLN A 136 12.09 9.62 2.78
CA GLN A 136 13.52 9.39 2.55
C GLN A 136 14.40 10.34 3.36
N ALA A 137 13.92 11.55 3.66
CA ALA A 137 14.69 12.56 4.35
C ALA A 137 14.77 12.27 5.85
N TYR A 138 13.63 11.93 6.46
CA TYR A 138 13.55 11.68 7.90
C TYR A 138 13.66 10.20 8.29
N ARG A 139 13.61 9.29 7.32
CA ARG A 139 13.58 7.84 7.52
C ARG A 139 12.47 7.42 8.48
N LYS A 140 11.25 7.85 8.17
CA LYS A 140 10.03 7.58 8.94
C LYS A 140 8.89 7.19 8.01
N GLU A 141 7.97 6.40 8.54
CA GLU A 141 6.69 6.17 7.87
C GLU A 141 5.87 7.46 7.83
N ILE A 142 5.23 7.73 6.70
CA ILE A 142 4.25 8.81 6.52
C ILE A 142 2.86 8.20 6.67
N VAL A 143 2.11 8.71 7.64
CA VAL A 143 0.76 8.27 7.97
C VAL A 143 -0.22 9.43 7.80
N TRP A 144 -1.51 9.13 7.67
CA TRP A 144 -2.55 10.15 7.52
C TRP A 144 -2.49 11.22 8.62
N THR A 145 -2.37 10.78 9.88
CA THR A 145 -2.21 11.64 11.06
C THR A 145 -1.17 11.04 11.98
N ALA A 146 -0.22 11.86 12.43
CA ALA A 146 0.73 11.52 13.48
C ALA A 146 0.61 12.54 14.62
N ALA A 147 0.80 12.10 15.85
CA ALA A 147 0.86 13.02 16.99
C ALA A 147 2.07 13.95 16.87
N ALA A 148 1.98 15.17 17.41
CA ALA A 148 3.06 16.15 17.31
C ALA A 148 4.39 15.69 17.95
N ASP A 149 4.32 14.80 18.94
CA ASP A 149 5.46 14.19 19.61
C ASP A 149 5.83 12.79 19.08
N ASP A 150 5.20 12.35 17.96
CA ASP A 150 5.48 11.05 17.35
C ASP A 150 6.91 11.02 16.77
N LYS A 151 7.74 10.17 17.39
CA LYS A 151 9.13 9.97 16.97
C LYS A 151 9.29 8.94 15.86
N LYS A 152 8.26 8.14 15.58
CA LYS A 152 8.28 7.03 14.61
C LYS A 152 7.69 7.43 13.27
N ASN A 153 6.63 8.24 13.30
CA ASN A 153 5.88 8.58 12.10
C ASN A 153 5.96 10.07 11.78
N THR A 154 5.60 10.40 10.56
CA THR A 154 5.42 11.76 10.05
C THR A 154 3.98 11.89 9.55
N PRO A 155 3.26 12.98 9.84
CA PRO A 155 1.93 13.18 9.29
C PRO A 155 2.02 13.51 7.79
N LEU A 156 1.03 13.12 7.00
CA LEU A 156 0.87 13.57 5.61
C LEU A 156 0.58 15.07 5.55
N TRP A 157 -0.20 15.56 6.52
CA TRP A 157 -0.75 16.90 6.54
C TRP A 157 -0.13 17.76 7.64
N ARG A 158 0.05 19.04 7.36
CA ARG A 158 0.38 20.08 8.37
C ARG A 158 -0.83 20.91 8.83
N VAL A 159 -2.01 20.58 8.32
CA VAL A 159 -3.28 21.22 8.66
C VAL A 159 -4.17 20.24 9.41
N ASP A 160 -5.03 20.76 10.30
CA ASP A 160 -5.90 19.93 11.14
C ASP A 160 -7.06 19.29 10.35
N ASP A 161 -7.62 20.02 9.38
CA ASP A 161 -8.75 19.55 8.54
C ASP A 161 -8.40 19.58 7.05
N PRO A 162 -7.69 18.57 6.53
CA PRO A 162 -7.37 18.47 5.11
C PRO A 162 -8.60 18.11 4.25
N LEU A 163 -9.63 17.50 4.84
CA LEU A 163 -10.79 17.00 4.10
C LEU A 163 -11.70 18.10 3.59
N ALA A 164 -11.69 19.28 4.23
CA ALA A 164 -12.35 20.48 3.71
C ALA A 164 -11.93 20.82 2.26
N THR A 165 -10.68 20.51 1.87
CA THR A 165 -10.18 20.72 0.50
C THR A 165 -10.18 19.43 -0.32
N VAL A 166 -9.79 18.30 0.28
CA VAL A 166 -9.60 17.02 -0.41
C VAL A 166 -10.94 16.36 -0.80
N ALA A 167 -11.93 16.36 0.09
CA ALA A 167 -13.17 15.62 -0.13
C ALA A 167 -13.98 16.13 -1.34
N PRO A 168 -14.15 17.45 -1.57
CA PRO A 168 -14.81 17.96 -2.78
C PRO A 168 -14.10 17.54 -4.08
N ILE A 169 -12.76 17.50 -4.09
CA ILE A 169 -11.98 17.07 -5.25
C ILE A 169 -12.24 15.58 -5.51
N VAL A 170 -12.21 14.76 -4.46
CA VAL A 170 -12.46 13.32 -4.55
C VAL A 170 -13.86 13.02 -5.08
N GLN A 171 -14.88 13.71 -4.57
CA GLN A 171 -16.25 13.57 -5.07
C GLN A 171 -16.35 13.92 -6.57
N SER A 172 -15.70 15.01 -6.99
CA SER A 172 -15.68 15.44 -8.40
C SER A 172 -15.01 14.40 -9.30
N GLU A 173 -13.85 13.88 -8.90
CA GLU A 173 -13.13 12.87 -9.68
C GLU A 173 -13.86 11.53 -9.74
N LEU A 174 -14.45 11.07 -8.63
CA LEU A 174 -15.28 9.86 -8.63
C LEU A 174 -16.50 10.02 -9.54
N GLN A 175 -17.15 11.18 -9.52
CA GLN A 175 -18.28 11.45 -10.41
C GLN A 175 -17.90 11.41 -11.89
N LYS A 176 -16.67 11.83 -12.24
CA LYS A 176 -16.14 11.71 -13.61
C LYS A 176 -15.85 10.26 -13.97
N GLN A 177 -15.29 9.47 -13.05
CA GLN A 177 -14.97 8.06 -13.28
C GLN A 177 -16.22 7.19 -13.47
N THR A 178 -17.33 7.56 -12.82
CA THR A 178 -18.60 6.83 -12.91
C THR A 178 -19.52 7.34 -14.01
N ALA A 179 -19.14 8.42 -14.71
CA ALA A 179 -19.91 8.93 -15.83
C ALA A 179 -19.94 7.89 -16.96
N PRO A 180 -21.12 7.62 -17.56
CA PRO A 180 -21.19 6.79 -18.76
C PRO A 180 -20.26 7.34 -19.85
N PRO A 181 -19.62 6.49 -20.67
CA PRO A 181 -18.83 6.96 -21.80
C PRO A 181 -19.71 7.86 -22.67
N ALA A 182 -19.29 9.11 -22.89
CA ALA A 182 -19.97 9.98 -23.84
C ALA A 182 -19.86 9.33 -25.23
N THR A 183 -20.98 8.87 -25.80
CA THR A 183 -21.02 8.30 -27.15
C THR A 183 -20.70 9.42 -28.15
N PRO A 184 -19.51 9.43 -28.80
CA PRO A 184 -19.10 10.56 -29.64
C PRO A 184 -19.87 10.64 -30.97
N ASN A 185 -20.62 9.58 -31.32
CA ASN A 185 -21.24 9.38 -32.62
C ASN A 185 -22.74 9.03 -32.53
N GLN A 186 -23.51 9.64 -31.62
CA GLN A 186 -24.97 9.63 -31.82
C GLN A 186 -25.34 10.75 -32.80
N PRO A 187 -25.91 10.42 -33.99
CA PRO A 187 -26.56 11.42 -34.81
C PRO A 187 -27.63 12.10 -33.95
N ALA A 188 -27.74 13.43 -34.05
CA ALA A 188 -28.84 14.16 -33.44
C ALA A 188 -30.17 13.45 -33.80
N PRO A 189 -31.03 13.12 -32.83
CA PRO A 189 -32.32 12.49 -33.14
C PRO A 189 -33.08 13.37 -34.15
N PRO A 190 -33.70 12.80 -35.20
CA PRO A 190 -34.57 13.58 -36.07
C PRO A 190 -35.66 14.25 -35.22
N ALA A 191 -35.91 15.54 -35.47
CA ALA A 191 -36.73 16.43 -34.64
C ALA A 191 -38.19 15.97 -34.37
N ASN A 192 -38.62 14.84 -34.97
CA ASN A 192 -39.99 14.33 -34.94
C ASN A 192 -40.10 12.92 -34.32
N GLN A 193 -39.13 12.42 -33.56
CA GLN A 193 -39.28 11.19 -32.76
C GLN A 193 -39.10 11.44 -31.26
N PRO A 194 -39.98 10.92 -30.39
CA PRO A 194 -39.71 10.85 -28.95
C PRO A 194 -38.42 10.05 -28.75
N ALA A 195 -37.44 10.65 -28.08
CA ALA A 195 -36.22 9.94 -27.70
C ALA A 195 -36.61 8.67 -26.93
N SER A 196 -36.23 7.50 -27.44
CA SER A 196 -36.28 6.28 -26.63
C SER A 196 -35.41 6.52 -25.40
N PRO A 197 -35.88 6.23 -24.17
CA PRO A 197 -35.02 6.37 -23.00
C PRO A 197 -33.85 5.42 -23.19
N THR A 198 -32.66 5.98 -23.45
CA THR A 198 -31.42 5.25 -23.27
C THR A 198 -31.50 4.61 -21.88
N PRO A 199 -31.18 3.32 -21.71
CA PRO A 199 -31.06 2.75 -20.37
C PRO A 199 -29.87 3.42 -19.68
N THR A 200 -30.11 4.60 -19.11
CA THR A 200 -29.13 5.28 -18.28
C THR A 200 -28.99 4.39 -17.06
N ALA A 201 -27.85 3.72 -16.91
CA ALA A 201 -27.50 3.11 -15.64
C ALA A 201 -27.74 4.17 -14.55
N PRO A 202 -28.34 3.82 -13.39
CA PRO A 202 -28.57 4.77 -12.31
C PRO A 202 -27.27 5.53 -12.03
N PRO A 203 -27.31 6.86 -11.87
CA PRO A 203 -26.11 7.62 -11.54
C PRO A 203 -25.49 7.03 -10.28
N VAL A 204 -24.21 6.64 -10.35
CA VAL A 204 -23.50 6.11 -9.19
C VAL A 204 -23.31 7.27 -8.21
N THR A 205 -24.05 7.23 -7.11
CA THR A 205 -24.00 8.28 -6.10
C THR A 205 -22.77 8.11 -5.22
N VAL A 206 -21.93 9.14 -5.13
CA VAL A 206 -20.82 9.17 -4.18
C VAL A 206 -21.37 9.37 -2.77
N ALA A 207 -21.00 8.49 -1.84
CA ALA A 207 -21.42 8.58 -0.45
C ALA A 207 -20.78 9.81 0.23
N SER A 208 -21.54 10.91 0.32
CA SER A 208 -20.99 12.19 0.78
C SER A 208 -20.44 12.12 2.20
N ALA A 209 -21.15 11.52 3.16
CA ALA A 209 -20.63 11.37 4.52
C ALA A 209 -19.32 10.55 4.56
N ALA A 210 -19.20 9.53 3.73
CA ALA A 210 -17.99 8.71 3.64
C ALA A 210 -16.82 9.50 3.03
N ALA A 211 -17.09 10.43 2.10
CA ALA A 211 -16.06 11.28 1.51
C ALA A 211 -15.42 12.24 2.54
N TYR A 212 -16.10 12.57 3.64
CA TYR A 212 -15.56 13.42 4.71
C TYR A 212 -15.09 12.62 5.93
N ASP A 213 -15.00 11.29 5.82
CA ASP A 213 -14.47 10.43 6.88
C ASP A 213 -12.98 10.12 6.65
N PRO A 214 -12.06 10.58 7.52
CA PRO A 214 -10.63 10.34 7.39
C PRO A 214 -10.24 8.86 7.41
N ALA A 215 -11.08 7.98 7.98
CA ALA A 215 -10.84 6.54 7.95
C ALA A 215 -10.82 5.96 6.53
N ASN A 216 -11.40 6.65 5.54
CA ASN A 216 -11.41 6.22 4.14
C ASN A 216 -10.14 6.63 3.35
N TYR A 217 -9.27 7.43 3.94
CA TYR A 217 -8.09 8.00 3.27
C TYR A 217 -6.76 7.41 3.75
N GLN A 218 -6.81 6.27 4.46
CA GLN A 218 -5.64 5.63 5.05
C GLN A 218 -4.71 5.00 4.00
N SER A 219 -5.24 4.69 2.81
CA SER A 219 -4.49 4.12 1.70
C SER A 219 -4.21 5.21 0.67
N PHE A 220 -2.96 5.69 0.64
CA PHE A 220 -2.54 6.78 -0.25
C PHE A 220 -1.10 6.61 -0.74
N ALA A 221 -0.75 7.29 -1.81
CA ALA A 221 0.61 7.39 -2.33
C ALA A 221 0.94 8.82 -2.74
N ILE A 222 2.08 9.32 -2.27
CA ILE A 222 2.59 10.65 -2.63
C ILE A 222 3.40 10.54 -3.94
N THR A 223 3.01 11.35 -4.92
CA THR A 223 3.64 11.41 -6.25
C THR A 223 4.04 12.85 -6.58
N ASN A 224 4.76 13.03 -7.68
CA ASN A 224 5.08 14.38 -8.18
C ASN A 224 3.79 15.16 -8.52
N ASP A 225 2.77 14.51 -9.07
CA ASP A 225 1.54 15.17 -9.54
C ASP A 225 0.55 15.47 -8.41
N GLY A 226 0.72 14.88 -7.23
CA GLY A 226 -0.19 15.02 -6.10
C GLY A 226 -0.21 13.80 -5.19
N VAL A 227 -1.34 13.60 -4.50
CA VAL A 227 -1.57 12.43 -3.67
C VAL A 227 -2.66 11.57 -4.31
N ILE A 228 -2.35 10.29 -4.55
CA ILE A 228 -3.33 9.31 -5.02
C ILE A 228 -3.95 8.65 -3.78
N PHE A 229 -5.25 8.69 -3.65
CA PHE A 229 -6.02 7.95 -2.65
C PHE A 229 -6.61 6.69 -3.27
N PHE A 230 -6.58 5.59 -2.53
CA PHE A 230 -7.09 4.29 -2.93
C PHE A 230 -8.21 3.91 -1.97
N PHE A 231 -9.40 3.68 -2.49
CA PHE A 231 -10.58 3.40 -1.68
C PHE A 231 -10.97 1.94 -1.80
N ASP A 232 -11.20 1.30 -0.66
CA ASP A 232 -11.70 -0.06 -0.64
C ASP A 232 -13.07 -0.14 -1.30
N GLN A 233 -13.36 -1.30 -1.89
CA GLN A 233 -14.63 -1.58 -2.51
C GLN A 233 -15.77 -1.40 -1.49
N GLY A 234 -16.85 -0.72 -1.91
CA GLY A 234 -18.03 -0.49 -1.06
C GLY A 234 -17.91 0.68 -0.08
N ARG A 235 -16.79 1.42 -0.04
CA ARG A 235 -16.60 2.55 0.89
C ARG A 235 -17.21 3.86 0.38
N LEU A 236 -16.69 4.39 -0.73
CA LEU A 236 -17.18 5.64 -1.32
C LEU A 236 -18.21 5.43 -2.43
N LEU A 237 -18.12 4.29 -3.11
CA LEU A 237 -19.01 3.86 -4.17
C LEU A 237 -19.61 2.49 -3.82
N PRO A 238 -20.75 2.12 -4.42
CA PRO A 238 -21.30 0.77 -4.29
C PRO A 238 -20.31 -0.30 -4.74
N ASP A 239 -20.45 -1.53 -4.23
CA ASP A 239 -19.54 -2.66 -4.55
C ASP A 239 -19.42 -2.94 -6.06
N SER A 240 -20.47 -2.66 -6.84
CA SER A 240 -20.49 -2.83 -8.30
C SER A 240 -19.55 -1.88 -9.05
N ALA A 241 -19.14 -0.78 -8.43
CA ALA A 241 -18.19 0.18 -9.00
C ALA A 241 -16.72 -0.22 -8.76
N GLY A 242 -16.47 -1.30 -8.02
CA GLY A 242 -15.14 -1.75 -7.66
C GLY A 242 -14.46 -0.85 -6.61
N ALA A 243 -13.14 -0.88 -6.58
CA ALA A 243 -12.30 -0.17 -5.62
C ALA A 243 -11.56 0.99 -6.31
N PRO A 244 -12.12 2.22 -6.30
CA PRO A 244 -11.62 3.33 -7.11
C PRO A 244 -10.33 3.94 -6.54
N GLN A 245 -9.60 4.65 -7.39
CA GLN A 245 -8.45 5.46 -7.01
C GLN A 245 -8.61 6.88 -7.55
N VAL A 246 -8.18 7.87 -6.77
CA VAL A 246 -8.32 9.29 -7.14
C VAL A 246 -7.01 10.02 -6.90
N LEU A 247 -6.52 10.70 -7.94
CA LEU A 247 -5.42 11.65 -7.81
C LEU A 247 -5.98 13.01 -7.39
N VAL A 248 -5.55 13.51 -6.23
CA VAL A 248 -5.75 14.88 -5.81
C VAL A 248 -4.54 15.71 -6.25
N PRO A 249 -4.72 16.70 -7.13
CA PRO A 249 -3.61 17.43 -7.73
C PRO A 249 -2.79 18.19 -6.68
N ARG A 250 -1.46 18.13 -6.81
CA ARG A 250 -0.52 18.82 -5.93
C ARG A 250 -0.82 20.31 -5.85
N SER A 251 -1.17 20.96 -6.96
CA SER A 251 -1.52 22.39 -6.98
C SER A 251 -2.64 22.79 -6.00
N ALA A 252 -3.53 21.86 -5.64
CA ALA A 252 -4.60 22.11 -4.68
C ALA A 252 -4.19 21.88 -3.22
N ILE A 253 -3.16 21.07 -2.97
CA ILE A 253 -2.83 20.56 -1.63
C ILE A 253 -1.38 20.78 -1.19
N ASP A 254 -0.50 21.26 -2.07
CA ASP A 254 0.92 21.51 -1.79
C ASP A 254 1.17 22.30 -0.48
N PRO A 255 0.46 23.41 -0.19
CA PRO A 255 0.67 24.13 1.07
C PRO A 255 0.22 23.36 2.32
N MET A 256 -0.58 22.30 2.15
CA MET A 256 -1.13 21.47 3.22
C MET A 256 -0.29 20.23 3.52
N LEU A 257 0.62 19.82 2.62
CA LEU A 257 1.49 18.65 2.80
C LEU A 257 2.60 18.96 3.81
N ALA A 258 2.90 18.05 4.73
CA ALA A 258 3.85 18.25 5.82
C ALA A 258 5.33 18.27 5.42
#